data_AF-A0A972LH41-F1
#
_entry.id   AF-A0A972LH41-F1
#
_cell.length_a   1.000
_cell.length_b   1.000
_cell.length_c   1.000
_cell.angle_alpha   90.00
_cell.angle_beta   90.00
_cell.angle_gamma   90.00
#
_symmetry.space_group_name_H-M   'P 1'
#
loop_
_entity.id
_entity.type
_entity.pdbx_description
1 polymer ?
#
loop_
_entity_poly.entity_id
_entity_poly.type
_entity_poly.pdbx_seq_one_letter_code
_entity_poly.pdbx_strand_id
1 'polypeptide(L)' 'MPRHTGKRLKKAIEKEANPLKVLAILRRNVPHTILEMPDSSKHTGGDRKEVILSEYLLQD' A
#
# COMPACT_ATOMS: atom_id res chain seq x y z
N MET A 1 -3.98 -6.17 11.48
CA MET A 1 -5.39 -6.52 11.19
C MET A 1 -5.85 -7.62 12.13
N PRO A 2 -7.02 -7.51 12.77
CA PRO A 2 -7.52 -8.60 13.62
C PRO A 2 -7.70 -9.88 12.80
N ARG A 3 -7.25 -11.03 13.33
CA ARG A 3 -7.22 -12.36 12.65
C ARG A 3 -8.55 -12.80 12.03
N HIS A 4 -9.67 -12.28 12.54
CA HIS A 4 -11.01 -12.66 12.11
C HIS A 4 -11.63 -11.72 11.08
N THR A 5 -11.08 -10.53 10.86
CA THR A 5 -11.64 -9.53 9.95
C THR A 5 -11.57 -9.99 8.49
N GLY A 6 -10.46 -10.62 8.09
CA GLY A 6 -10.28 -11.13 6.72
C GLY A 6 -11.27 -12.23 6.33
N LYS A 7 -11.54 -13.19 7.23
CA LYS A 7 -12.53 -14.25 7.00
C LYS A 7 -13.96 -13.69 6.84
N ARG A 8 -14.32 -12.69 7.66
CA ARG A 8 -15.63 -12.02 7.56
C ARG A 8 -15.77 -11.22 6.26
N LEU A 9 -14.73 -10.48 5.87
CA LEU A 9 -14.66 -9.73 4.62
C LEU A 9 -14.84 -10.64 3.41
N LYS A 10 -14.08 -11.74 3.32
CA LYS A 10 -14.17 -12.72 2.23
C LYS A 10 -15.61 -13.22 2.07
N LYS A 11 -16.24 -13.67 3.16
CA LYS A 11 -17.63 -14.18 3.14
C LYS A 11 -18.66 -13.11 2.75
N ALA A 12 -18.43 -11.85 3.10
CA ALA A 12 -19.31 -10.75 2.73
C ALA A 12 -19.19 -10.37 1.24
N ILE A 13 -17.97 -10.43 0.70
CA ILE A 13 -17.68 -10.11 -0.71
C ILE A 13 -18.17 -11.22 -1.63
N GLU A 14 -17.94 -12.49 -1.29
CA GLU A 14 -18.37 -13.65 -2.12
C GLU A 14 -19.89 -13.72 -2.31
N LYS A 15 -20.66 -13.10 -1.40
CA LYS A 15 -22.12 -13.09 -1.46
C LYS A 15 -22.72 -11.86 -2.15
N GLU A 16 -21.90 -10.87 -2.45
CA GLU A 16 -22.36 -9.59 -2.99
C GLU A 16 -22.03 -9.50 -4.48
N ALA A 17 -23.08 -9.48 -5.31
CA ALA A 17 -22.94 -9.37 -6.76
C ALA A 17 -22.75 -7.92 -7.22
N ASN A 18 -23.16 -6.93 -6.41
CA ASN A 18 -23.02 -5.53 -6.78
C ASN A 18 -21.61 -5.01 -6.44
N PRO A 19 -20.81 -4.60 -7.44
CA PRO A 19 -19.43 -4.16 -7.24
C PRO A 19 -19.32 -2.89 -6.38
N LEU A 20 -20.31 -1.99 -6.41
CA LEU A 20 -20.32 -0.77 -5.59
C LEU A 20 -20.53 -1.09 -4.11
N LYS A 21 -21.33 -2.11 -3.80
CA LYS A 21 -21.53 -2.58 -2.43
C LYS A 21 -20.27 -3.29 -1.91
N VAL A 22 -19.59 -4.06 -2.76
CA VAL A 22 -18.27 -4.65 -2.42
C VAL A 22 -17.27 -3.56 -2.04
N LEU A 23 -17.18 -2.47 -2.82
CA LEU A 23 -16.31 -1.34 -2.51
C LEU A 23 -16.68 -0.67 -1.18
N ALA A 24 -17.98 -0.50 -0.90
CA ALA A 24 -18.45 0.04 0.38
C ALA A 24 -18.10 -0.88 1.57
N ILE A 25 -18.20 -2.20 1.40
CA ILE A 25 -17.79 -3.20 2.40
C ILE A 25 -16.29 -3.09 2.68
N LEU A 26 -15.47 -2.98 1.64
CA LEU A 26 -14.02 -2.80 1.78
C LEU A 26 -13.67 -1.51 2.52
N ARG A 27 -14.22 -0.37 2.09
CA ARG A 27 -13.97 0.95 2.73
C ARG A 27 -14.35 0.98 4.21
N ARG A 28 -15.40 0.26 4.63
CA ARG A 28 -15.84 0.21 6.03
C ARG A 28 -14.97 -0.67 6.93
N ASN A 29 -14.28 -1.66 6.37
CA ASN A 29 -13.55 -2.67 7.15
C ASN A 29 -12.03 -2.61 6.97
N VAL A 30 -11.55 -1.80 6.02
CA VAL A 30 -10.15 -1.62 5.71
C VAL A 30 -9.80 -0.14 5.92
N PRO A 31 -8.75 0.18 6.69
CA PRO A 31 -8.26 1.55 6.85
C PRO A 31 -7.96 2.18 5.51
N HIS A 32 -8.27 3.48 5.40
CA HIS A 32 -8.02 4.26 4.19
C HIS A 32 -6.55 4.21 3.76
N THR A 33 -5.61 4.16 4.70
CA THR A 33 -4.17 4.05 4.43
C THR A 33 -3.74 2.79 3.67
N ILE A 34 -4.56 1.73 3.66
CA ILE A 34 -4.30 0.51 2.88
C ILE A 34 -4.95 0.58 1.49
N LEU A 35 -6.05 1.32 1.37
CA LEU A 35 -6.77 1.53 0.11
C LEU A 35 -6.19 2.70 -0.69
N GLU A 36 -5.46 3.59 -0.03
CA GLU A 36 -4.60 4.58 -0.65
C GLU A 36 -3.46 3.83 -1.34
N MET A 37 -3.43 3.95 -2.67
CA MET A 37 -2.24 3.59 -3.41
C MET A 37 -1.14 4.53 -2.90
N PRO A 38 0.01 4.02 -2.43
CA PRO A 38 1.10 4.91 -2.08
C PRO A 38 1.37 5.75 -3.32
N ASP A 39 1.27 7.07 -3.17
CA ASP A 39 1.70 8.00 -4.20
C ASP A 39 3.08 7.50 -4.66
N SER A 40 3.19 7.06 -5.92
CA SER A 40 4.47 6.64 -6.49
C SER A 40 5.48 7.80 -6.50
N SER A 41 5.02 9.03 -6.23
CA SER A 41 5.83 10.23 -6.00
C SER A 41 6.36 10.37 -4.56
N LYS A 42 5.82 9.65 -3.57
CA LYS A 42 6.47 9.47 -2.26
C LYS A 42 7.47 8.34 -2.36
N HIS A 43 8.48 8.54 -3.21
CA HIS A 43 9.78 7.95 -2.95
C HIS A 43 10.15 8.35 -1.54
N THR A 44 10.14 7.36 -0.65
CA THR A 44 10.70 7.46 0.67
C THR A 44 12.16 7.85 0.50
N GLY A 45 12.45 9.14 0.63
CA GLY A 45 13.77 9.70 0.94
C GLY A 45 14.19 9.27 2.34
N GLY A 46 14.26 7.95 2.55
CA GLY A 46 14.81 7.31 3.73
C GLY A 46 16.26 6.95 3.43
N ASP A 47 17.15 7.83 3.87
CA ASP A 47 18.54 7.54 4.26
C ASP A 47 19.48 6.88 3.24
N ARG A 48 19.13 6.86 1.95
CA ARG A 48 20.09 6.51 0.90
C ARG A 48 20.75 7.78 0.40
N LYS A 49 21.92 8.09 0.95
CA LYS A 49 22.83 9.07 0.38
C LYS A 49 23.19 8.60 -1.04
N GLU A 50 22.69 9.29 -2.04
CA GLU A 50 23.15 9.10 -3.41
C GLU A 50 24.59 9.61 -3.49
N VAL A 51 25.53 8.73 -3.85
CA VAL A 51 26.96 9.07 -3.97
C VAL A 51 27.38 8.94 -5.42
N ILE A 52 28.00 9.98 -5.95
CA ILE A 52 28.53 10.03 -7.31
C ILE A 52 29.92 9.38 -7.32
N LEU A 53 30.02 8.16 -7.86
CA LEU A 53 31.26 7.38 -7.86
C LEU A 53 32.38 8.01 -8.72
N SER A 54 32.04 8.88 -9.67
CA SER A 54 33.03 9.56 -10.50
C SER A 54 33.91 10.55 -9.74
N GLU A 55 33.49 11.01 -8.55
CA GLU A 55 34.34 11.88 -7.71
C GLU A 55 35.50 11.12 -7.06
N TYR A 56 35.42 9.80 -6.92
CA TYR A 56 36.44 8.97 -6.29
C TYR A 56 37.45 8.36 -7.28
N LEU A 57 37.25 8.58 -8.59
CA LEU A 57 38.14 8.06 -9.64
C LEU A 57 39.36 8.96 -9.92
N LEU A 58 39.52 10.05 -9.17
CA LEU A 58 40.59 11.05 -9.34
C LEU A 58 41.65 11.05 -8.23
N GLN A 59 41.67 10.03 -7.36
CA GLN A 59 42.78 9.85 -6.40
C GLN A 59 43.75 8.79 -6.92
N ASP A 60 44.83 9.27 -7.54
CA ASP A 60 46.13 8.60 -7.59
C ASP A 60 46.88 8.77 -6.24
#